data_AF-A0AA92ILZ2-F1
#
_entry.id   AF-A0AA92ILZ2-F1
#
_cell.length_a   1.000
_cell.length_b   1.000
_cell.length_c   1.000
_cell.angle_alpha   90.00
_cell.angle_beta   90.00
_cell.angle_gamma   90.00
#
_symmetry.space_group_name_H-M   'P 1'
#
loop_
_entity.id
_entity.type
_entity.pdbx_description
1 polymer ?
#
loop_
_entity_poly.entity_id
_entity_poly.type
_entity_poly.pdbx_seq_one_letter_code
_entity_poly.pdbx_strand_id
1 'polypeptide(L)'
;MSSLNIISVRPQWQQELAQSISDPTELGAFLRLPESWTAQNQTARELFPLRITRYFASLMKPGDIHDPLLLQVMPNQAEFEQKEGFVADPLEEQSGDHAGILHKYKSRVLVILRGGCAINCRYCFRRHFPYQDHHFGRTQLQQLVELIQSDEAINEVILSGGDPLMANDDQLFKVITALEALPQLKRLRIHSRLPVVLPSRLTEELARRLQVSRLQTILVIHANHPHEVTNTLKGALARWAQHDITLLNQSVLLAGVNDSADTLADLSEALFDAKVIPYYLHQLDKVAGASHFAISDERARELEQQLRARLPGFLVPKLVREIAGEASKTPL
;
A
#
# COMPACT_ATOMS: atom_id res chain seq x y z
N MET A 1 -34.23 -25.46 -25.63
CA MET A 1 -33.37 -24.29 -25.37
C MET A 1 -32.69 -24.53 -24.03
N SER A 2 -31.46 -25.05 -24.06
CA SER A 2 -30.70 -25.39 -22.85
C SER A 2 -30.12 -24.10 -22.27
N SER A 3 -30.56 -23.76 -21.06
CA SER A 3 -29.96 -22.75 -20.21
C SER A 3 -28.58 -23.25 -19.78
N LEU A 4 -27.54 -22.72 -20.40
CA LEU A 4 -26.17 -22.87 -19.93
C LEU A 4 -26.07 -22.19 -18.56
N ASN A 5 -26.03 -23.01 -17.51
CA ASN A 5 -25.59 -22.58 -16.19
C ASN A 5 -24.12 -22.16 -16.31
N ILE A 6 -23.88 -20.87 -16.46
CA ILE A 6 -22.54 -20.30 -16.34
C ILE A 6 -22.19 -20.40 -14.85
N ILE A 7 -21.42 -21.43 -14.48
CA ILE A 7 -20.80 -21.51 -13.17
C ILE A 7 -19.84 -20.33 -13.08
N SER A 8 -20.23 -19.28 -12.36
CA SER A 8 -19.35 -18.17 -12.05
C SER A 8 -18.29 -18.65 -11.05
N VAL A 9 -17.13 -19.06 -11.58
CA VAL A 9 -15.98 -19.45 -10.78
C VAL A 9 -15.39 -18.16 -10.18
N ARG A 10 -15.47 -18.03 -8.86
CA ARG A 10 -14.87 -16.92 -8.11
C ARG A 10 -13.39 -16.77 -8.52
N PRO A 11 -12.89 -15.58 -8.91
CA PRO A 11 -11.48 -15.38 -9.28
C PRO A 11 -10.52 -15.86 -8.18
N GLN A 12 -9.37 -16.42 -8.57
CA GLN A 12 -8.36 -16.99 -7.66
C GLN A 12 -8.01 -16.04 -6.51
N TRP A 13 -7.70 -14.78 -6.83
CA TRP A 13 -7.32 -13.78 -5.82
C TRP A 13 -8.40 -13.56 -4.77
N GLN A 14 -9.69 -13.66 -5.14
CA GLN A 14 -10.77 -13.52 -4.17
C GLN A 14 -10.91 -14.75 -3.26
N GLN A 15 -10.55 -15.94 -3.75
CA GLN A 15 -10.50 -17.16 -2.95
C GLN A 15 -9.34 -17.09 -1.94
N GLU A 16 -8.15 -16.71 -2.40
CA GLU A 16 -6.96 -16.52 -1.56
C GLU A 16 -7.20 -15.41 -0.51
N LEU A 17 -7.85 -14.31 -0.89
CA LEU A 17 -8.23 -13.25 0.04
C LEU A 17 -9.20 -13.74 1.12
N ALA A 18 -10.14 -14.63 0.78
CA ALA A 18 -11.07 -15.20 1.75
C ALA A 18 -10.39 -16.14 2.76
N GLN A 19 -9.21 -16.65 2.42
CA GLN A 19 -8.39 -17.53 3.28
C GLN A 19 -7.37 -16.77 4.14
N SER A 20 -7.47 -15.43 4.19
CA SER A 20 -6.57 -14.59 4.99
C SER A 20 -6.64 -14.95 6.48
N ILE A 21 -5.49 -14.95 7.14
CA ILE A 21 -5.36 -15.18 8.57
C ILE A 21 -5.68 -13.86 9.29
N SER A 22 -6.57 -13.92 10.28
CA SER A 22 -6.96 -12.75 11.11
C SER A 22 -6.79 -13.02 12.61
N ASP A 23 -6.35 -14.22 12.99
CA ASP A 23 -6.05 -14.60 14.36
C ASP A 23 -4.53 -14.72 14.57
N PRO A 24 -3.92 -13.93 15.49
CA PRO A 24 -2.50 -14.05 15.83
C PRO A 24 -2.09 -15.45 16.25
N THR A 25 -2.97 -16.22 16.90
CA THR A 25 -2.67 -17.61 17.31
C THR A 25 -2.57 -18.53 16.09
N GLU A 26 -3.47 -18.38 15.11
CA GLU A 26 -3.40 -19.10 13.84
C GLU A 26 -2.12 -18.76 13.07
N LEU A 27 -1.74 -17.48 13.00
CA LEU A 27 -0.50 -17.05 12.34
C LEU A 27 0.73 -17.63 13.06
N GLY A 28 0.75 -17.57 14.40
CA GLY A 28 1.82 -18.13 15.21
C GLY A 28 2.01 -19.63 14.97
N ALA A 29 0.91 -20.39 14.92
CA ALA A 29 0.92 -21.81 14.60
C ALA A 29 1.41 -22.07 13.16
N PHE A 30 0.91 -21.31 12.17
CA PHE A 30 1.32 -21.41 10.76
C PHE A 30 2.84 -21.21 10.59
N LEU A 31 3.41 -20.28 11.34
CA LEU A 31 4.82 -19.93 11.29
C LEU A 31 5.69 -20.70 12.30
N ARG A 32 5.11 -21.58 13.12
CA ARG A 32 5.83 -22.31 14.18
C ARG A 32 6.55 -21.36 15.17
N LEU A 33 5.92 -20.22 15.49
CA LEU A 33 6.43 -19.28 16.48
C LEU A 33 6.25 -19.83 17.90
N PRO A 34 7.06 -19.39 18.88
CA PRO A 34 6.85 -19.77 20.27
C PRO A 34 5.45 -19.37 20.75
N GLU A 35 4.72 -20.32 21.35
CA GLU A 35 3.35 -20.10 21.84
C GLU A 35 3.32 -19.01 22.92
N SER A 36 4.31 -18.99 23.82
CA SER A 36 4.43 -17.97 24.86
C SER A 36 4.59 -16.56 24.29
N TRP A 37 5.41 -16.41 23.24
CA TRP A 37 5.61 -15.13 22.56
C TRP A 37 4.33 -14.70 21.83
N THR A 38 3.64 -15.64 21.17
CA THR A 38 2.38 -15.37 20.47
C THR A 38 1.30 -14.93 21.46
N ALA A 39 1.15 -15.65 22.57
CA ALA A 39 0.19 -15.35 23.63
C ALA A 39 0.47 -13.99 24.30
N GLN A 40 1.75 -13.63 24.46
CA GLN A 40 2.14 -12.33 25.00
C GLN A 40 1.73 -11.19 24.06
N ASN A 41 1.77 -11.39 22.75
CA ASN A 41 1.62 -10.29 21.77
C ASN A 41 0.22 -10.19 21.15
N GLN A 42 -0.59 -11.25 21.21
CA GLN A 42 -1.90 -11.31 20.53
C GLN A 42 -2.88 -10.21 20.94
N THR A 43 -2.83 -9.69 22.17
CA THR A 43 -3.80 -8.69 22.67
C THR A 43 -3.68 -7.34 21.96
N ALA A 44 -2.51 -7.02 21.40
CA ALA A 44 -2.32 -5.79 20.61
C ALA A 44 -3.22 -5.73 19.37
N ARG A 45 -3.80 -6.86 18.93
CA ARG A 45 -4.82 -6.90 17.87
C ARG A 45 -6.07 -6.05 18.18
N GLU A 46 -6.31 -5.74 19.45
CA GLU A 46 -7.40 -4.85 19.89
C GLU A 46 -7.16 -3.41 19.47
N LEU A 47 -5.90 -2.98 19.37
CA LEU A 47 -5.52 -1.64 18.88
C LEU A 47 -5.58 -1.54 17.36
N PHE A 48 -5.20 -2.61 16.66
CA PHE A 48 -5.32 -2.73 15.21
C PHE A 48 -5.38 -4.21 14.81
N PRO A 49 -6.47 -4.68 14.17
CA PRO A 49 -6.65 -6.10 13.91
C PRO A 49 -5.53 -6.68 13.04
N LEU A 50 -5.12 -7.92 13.34
CA LEU A 50 -4.31 -8.70 12.40
C LEU A 50 -5.14 -9.01 11.15
N ARG A 51 -4.52 -8.82 9.99
CA ARG A 51 -5.00 -9.38 8.72
C ARG A 51 -3.81 -9.61 7.82
N ILE A 52 -3.70 -10.81 7.25
CA ILE A 52 -2.60 -11.17 6.37
C ILE A 52 -3.03 -12.30 5.42
N THR A 53 -2.58 -12.25 4.17
CA THR A 53 -2.78 -13.34 3.22
C THR A 53 -1.85 -14.51 3.52
N ARG A 54 -2.30 -15.75 3.25
CA ARG A 54 -1.44 -16.93 3.39
C ARG A 54 -0.20 -16.87 2.49
N TYR A 55 -0.32 -16.24 1.32
CA TYR A 55 0.82 -15.97 0.45
C TYR A 55 1.89 -15.16 1.19
N PHE A 56 1.55 -14.01 1.77
CA PHE A 56 2.54 -13.17 2.45
C PHE A 56 3.11 -13.86 3.70
N ALA A 57 2.28 -14.58 4.45
CA ALA A 57 2.75 -15.39 5.59
C ALA A 57 3.77 -16.45 5.17
N SER A 58 3.60 -17.07 3.99
CA SER A 58 4.53 -18.10 3.48
C SER A 58 5.92 -17.58 3.11
N LEU A 59 6.09 -16.25 3.01
CA LEU A 59 7.38 -15.62 2.73
C LEU A 59 8.26 -15.50 3.98
N MET A 60 7.66 -15.65 5.17
CA MET A 60 8.35 -15.49 6.45
C MET A 60 9.11 -16.75 6.82
N LYS A 61 10.23 -16.57 7.50
CA LYS A 61 11.02 -17.67 8.04
C LYS A 61 10.31 -18.31 9.25
N PRO A 62 9.97 -19.61 9.20
CA PRO A 62 9.31 -20.26 10.34
C PRO A 62 10.19 -20.27 11.60
N GLY A 63 9.57 -20.01 12.75
CA GLY A 63 10.21 -19.96 14.07
C GLY A 63 10.98 -18.67 14.36
N ASP A 64 11.05 -17.73 13.42
CA ASP A 64 11.82 -16.50 13.56
C ASP A 64 10.93 -15.33 13.99
N ILE A 65 11.00 -14.96 15.27
CA ILE A 65 10.25 -13.81 15.82
C ILE A 65 10.81 -12.45 15.36
N HIS A 66 11.99 -12.44 14.73
CA HIS A 66 12.66 -11.25 14.20
C HIS A 66 12.58 -11.17 12.68
N ASP A 67 11.78 -12.03 12.03
CA ASP A 67 11.56 -11.96 10.59
C ASP A 67 11.02 -10.57 10.19
N PRO A 68 11.65 -9.86 9.23
CA PRO A 68 11.30 -8.48 8.90
C PRO A 68 9.90 -8.35 8.27
N LEU A 69 9.34 -9.42 7.69
CA LEU A 69 7.97 -9.41 7.18
C LEU A 69 6.98 -9.66 8.33
N LEU A 70 7.32 -10.54 9.28
CA LEU A 70 6.51 -10.75 10.49
C LEU A 70 6.37 -9.46 11.30
N LEU A 71 7.48 -8.73 11.47
CA LEU A 71 7.49 -7.45 12.19
C LEU A 71 6.49 -6.46 11.61
N GLN A 72 6.20 -6.50 10.31
CA GLN A 72 5.27 -5.56 9.68
C GLN A 72 3.78 -5.87 9.94
N VAL A 73 3.43 -7.05 10.46
CA VAL A 73 2.03 -7.51 10.55
C VAL A 73 1.60 -8.10 11.88
N MET A 74 2.49 -8.78 12.60
CA MET A 74 2.12 -9.51 13.80
C MET A 74 1.97 -8.55 14.97
N PRO A 75 0.76 -8.39 15.55
CA PRO A 75 0.53 -7.44 16.63
C PRO A 75 1.58 -7.61 17.73
N ASN A 76 1.98 -6.53 18.37
CA ASN A 76 3.03 -6.56 19.39
C ASN A 76 2.72 -5.66 20.58
N GLN A 77 3.19 -6.05 21.77
CA GLN A 77 3.03 -5.25 22.98
C GLN A 77 3.57 -3.82 22.87
N ALA A 78 4.60 -3.58 22.05
CA ALA A 78 5.14 -2.25 21.79
C ALA A 78 4.13 -1.29 21.13
N GLU A 79 2.99 -1.77 20.64
CA GLU A 79 1.92 -0.92 20.11
C GLU A 79 1.10 -0.22 21.20
N PHE A 80 1.16 -0.70 22.45
CA PHE A 80 0.54 -0.01 23.60
C PHE A 80 1.37 1.18 24.10
N GLU A 81 2.62 1.32 23.65
CA GLU A 81 3.49 2.42 24.05
C GLU A 81 2.96 3.75 23.51
N GLN A 82 2.59 4.65 24.42
CA GLN A 82 2.29 6.04 24.10
C GLN A 82 3.59 6.83 24.02
N LYS A 83 3.79 7.55 22.92
CA LYS A 83 4.99 8.36 22.69
C LYS A 83 4.59 9.75 22.25
N GLU A 84 5.29 10.75 22.78
CA GLU A 84 5.06 12.15 22.42
C GLU A 84 5.20 12.37 20.91
N GLY A 85 4.24 13.12 20.35
CA GLY A 85 4.17 13.40 18.91
C GLY A 85 3.62 12.26 18.06
N PHE A 86 3.26 11.11 18.64
CA PHE A 86 2.56 10.04 17.93
C PHE A 86 1.04 10.14 18.18
N VAL A 87 0.27 10.42 17.12
CA VAL A 87 -1.15 10.77 17.20
C VAL A 87 -2.02 9.88 16.31
N ALA A 88 -3.35 9.93 16.46
CA ALA A 88 -4.26 9.09 15.68
C ALA A 88 -4.36 9.50 14.20
N ASP A 89 -4.25 10.79 13.90
CA ASP A 89 -4.32 11.35 12.54
C ASP A 89 -3.11 12.25 12.25
N PRO A 90 -1.91 11.67 12.04
CA PRO A 90 -0.68 12.45 11.88
C PRO A 90 -0.63 13.30 10.61
N LEU A 91 -1.53 13.05 9.65
CA LEU A 91 -1.57 13.71 8.34
C LEU A 91 -2.83 14.55 8.12
N GLU A 92 -3.64 14.73 9.17
CA GLU A 92 -4.89 15.51 9.18
C GLU A 92 -5.81 15.12 8.00
N GLU A 93 -6.01 13.82 7.80
CA GLU A 93 -6.81 13.28 6.69
C GLU A 93 -8.27 13.01 7.04
N GLN A 94 -8.64 13.08 8.33
CA GLN A 94 -9.99 12.71 8.78
C GLN A 94 -11.01 13.85 8.68
N SER A 95 -10.56 15.11 8.57
CA SER A 95 -11.39 16.32 8.69
C SER A 95 -11.86 16.95 7.36
N GLY A 96 -11.84 16.20 6.25
CA GLY A 96 -12.13 16.75 4.91
C GLY A 96 -13.61 16.96 4.56
N ASP A 97 -13.90 18.02 3.79
CA ASP A 97 -15.26 18.42 3.35
C ASP A 97 -15.95 17.43 2.40
N HIS A 98 -15.18 16.59 1.72
CA HIS A 98 -15.68 15.60 0.75
C HIS A 98 -15.40 14.18 1.25
N ALA A 99 -16.45 13.47 1.65
CA ALA A 99 -16.35 12.12 2.18
C ALA A 99 -15.58 11.18 1.23
N GLY A 100 -14.32 10.90 1.57
CA GLY A 100 -13.44 10.01 0.80
C GLY A 100 -12.71 10.65 -0.38
N ILE A 101 -12.69 11.99 -0.52
CA ILE A 101 -11.88 12.70 -1.52
C ILE A 101 -10.97 13.70 -0.80
N LEU A 102 -9.66 13.49 -0.92
CA LEU A 102 -8.63 14.35 -0.33
C LEU A 102 -7.98 15.20 -1.44
N HIS A 103 -8.20 16.51 -1.41
CA HIS A 103 -7.59 17.45 -2.34
C HIS A 103 -6.43 18.22 -1.66
N LYS A 104 -5.32 17.50 -1.40
CA LYS A 104 -4.14 18.07 -0.72
C LYS A 104 -3.24 18.90 -1.63
N TYR A 105 -3.25 18.63 -2.93
CA TYR A 105 -2.33 19.22 -3.88
C TYR A 105 -3.08 19.79 -5.08
N LYS A 106 -2.68 20.99 -5.52
CA LYS A 106 -3.34 21.74 -6.59
C LYS A 106 -3.69 20.95 -7.86
N SER A 107 -2.84 19.99 -8.26
CA SER A 107 -2.99 19.32 -9.56
C SER A 107 -3.56 17.90 -9.48
N ARG A 108 -3.87 17.40 -8.28
CA ARG A 108 -4.21 15.99 -8.08
C ARG A 108 -5.10 15.78 -6.87
N VAL A 109 -6.08 14.90 -7.04
CA VAL A 109 -7.01 14.49 -5.98
C VAL A 109 -6.77 13.04 -5.62
N LEU A 110 -6.86 12.71 -4.34
CA LEU A 110 -6.76 11.35 -3.82
C LEU A 110 -8.14 10.85 -3.42
N VAL A 111 -8.47 9.64 -3.83
CA VAL A 111 -9.77 9.01 -3.61
C VAL A 111 -9.59 7.81 -2.68
N ILE A 112 -10.31 7.79 -1.56
CA ILE A 112 -10.46 6.65 -0.66
C ILE A 112 -11.48 5.70 -1.30
N LEU A 113 -11.02 4.89 -2.26
CA LEU A 113 -11.91 4.04 -3.05
C LEU A 113 -12.46 2.86 -2.24
N ARG A 114 -11.63 2.30 -1.37
CA ARG A 114 -11.96 1.17 -0.48
C ARG A 114 -11.27 1.33 0.85
N GLY A 115 -11.97 1.00 1.93
CA GLY A 115 -11.39 1.05 3.27
C GLY A 115 -10.67 -0.22 3.74
N GLY A 116 -11.02 -1.38 3.18
CA GLY A 116 -10.39 -2.65 3.56
C GLY A 116 -9.03 -2.87 2.91
N CYS A 117 -8.14 -3.58 3.61
CA CYS A 117 -6.87 -4.10 3.10
C CYS A 117 -6.88 -5.64 3.10
N ALA A 118 -5.99 -6.27 2.31
CA ALA A 118 -5.67 -7.70 2.45
C ALA A 118 -4.58 -7.97 3.49
N ILE A 119 -3.90 -6.91 3.93
CA ILE A 119 -2.84 -6.92 4.93
C ILE A 119 -3.00 -5.68 5.82
N ASN A 120 -2.96 -5.87 7.14
CA ASN A 120 -2.94 -4.77 8.09
C ASN A 120 -1.49 -4.53 8.53
N CYS A 121 -0.90 -3.47 8.00
CA CYS A 121 0.49 -3.09 8.28
C CYS A 121 0.55 -2.38 9.64
N ARG A 122 1.37 -2.85 10.58
CA ARG A 122 1.47 -2.29 11.94
C ARG A 122 1.89 -0.83 11.97
N TYR A 123 2.61 -0.39 10.95
CA TYR A 123 3.07 0.98 10.74
C TYR A 123 2.09 1.82 9.90
N CYS A 124 0.87 1.34 9.60
CA CYS A 124 -0.08 2.05 8.76
C CYS A 124 -0.51 3.38 9.39
N PHE A 125 -0.18 4.50 8.73
CA PHE A 125 -0.56 5.84 9.19
C PHE A 125 -2.09 6.07 9.18
N ARG A 126 -2.84 5.25 8.45
CA ARG A 126 -4.32 5.22 8.44
C ARG A 126 -4.93 4.14 9.32
N ARG A 127 -4.19 3.54 10.26
CA ARG A 127 -4.73 2.49 11.15
C ARG A 127 -5.93 2.96 12.00
N HIS A 128 -6.03 4.27 12.25
CA HIS A 128 -7.12 4.91 12.99
C HIS A 128 -8.13 5.64 12.07
N PHE A 129 -8.03 5.48 10.76
CA PHE A 129 -8.92 6.17 9.82
C PHE A 129 -10.34 5.56 9.85
N PRO A 130 -11.41 6.37 9.90
CA PRO A 130 -12.78 5.89 10.10
C PRO A 130 -13.39 5.31 8.80
N TYR A 131 -12.79 4.26 8.24
CA TYR A 131 -13.15 3.72 6.93
C TYR A 131 -14.62 3.33 6.77
N GLN A 132 -15.30 2.96 7.85
CA GLN A 132 -16.72 2.61 7.83
C GLN A 132 -17.63 3.80 7.48
N ASP A 133 -17.16 5.03 7.75
CA ASP A 133 -17.87 6.27 7.48
C ASP A 133 -17.58 6.78 6.05
N HIS A 134 -16.63 6.16 5.36
CA HIS A 134 -16.22 6.52 4.00
C HIS A 134 -16.56 5.42 2.99
N HIS A 135 -17.70 5.57 2.32
CA HIS A 135 -18.09 4.71 1.21
C HIS A 135 -17.96 5.45 -0.12
N PHE A 136 -17.12 4.94 -1.02
CA PHE A 136 -17.03 5.47 -2.38
C PHE A 136 -18.04 4.78 -3.31
N GLY A 137 -19.24 5.35 -3.37
CA GLY A 137 -20.34 4.89 -4.21
C GLY A 137 -20.60 5.80 -5.42
N ARG A 138 -21.81 5.68 -5.98
CA ARG A 138 -22.24 6.50 -7.13
C ARG A 138 -22.24 8.00 -6.81
N THR A 139 -22.69 8.39 -5.62
CA THR A 139 -22.75 9.78 -5.18
C THR A 139 -21.35 10.39 -5.08
N GLN A 140 -20.40 9.69 -4.47
CA GLN A 140 -19.02 10.16 -4.35
C GLN A 140 -18.32 10.22 -5.70
N LEU A 141 -18.60 9.29 -6.61
CA LEU A 141 -18.09 9.37 -7.98
C LEU A 141 -18.62 10.61 -8.71
N GLN A 142 -19.90 10.96 -8.54
CA GLN A 142 -20.45 12.18 -9.10
C GLN A 142 -19.79 13.43 -8.49
N GLN A 143 -19.65 13.49 -7.17
CA GLN A 143 -18.95 14.59 -6.48
C GLN A 143 -17.50 14.75 -6.95
N LEU A 144 -16.78 13.63 -7.17
CA LEU A 144 -15.43 13.64 -7.72
C LEU A 144 -15.39 14.25 -9.14
N VAL A 145 -16.33 13.84 -9.99
CA VAL A 145 -16.46 14.36 -11.35
C VAL A 145 -16.73 15.87 -11.32
N GLU A 146 -17.68 16.32 -10.50
CA GLU A 146 -18.03 17.74 -10.34
C GLU A 146 -16.85 18.57 -9.79
N LEU A 147 -16.11 18.03 -8.82
CA LEU A 147 -14.90 18.66 -8.30
C LEU A 147 -13.84 18.83 -9.39
N ILE A 148 -13.56 17.77 -10.17
CA ILE A 148 -12.54 17.83 -11.23
C ILE A 148 -12.97 18.80 -12.33
N GLN A 149 -14.25 18.82 -12.70
CA GLN A 149 -14.79 19.74 -13.71
C GLN A 149 -14.72 21.20 -13.27
N SER A 150 -14.84 21.49 -11.98
CA SER A 150 -14.78 22.87 -11.46
C SER A 150 -13.35 23.41 -11.28
N ASP A 151 -12.32 22.56 -11.35
CA ASP A 151 -10.92 22.97 -11.24
C ASP A 151 -10.04 22.37 -12.35
N GLU A 152 -9.74 23.19 -13.36
CA GLU A 152 -8.89 22.82 -14.50
C GLU A 152 -7.44 22.47 -14.13
N ALA A 153 -6.98 22.84 -12.93
CA ALA A 153 -5.63 22.48 -12.48
C ALA A 153 -5.51 20.97 -12.20
N ILE A 154 -6.63 20.31 -11.84
CA ILE A 154 -6.66 18.89 -11.53
C ILE A 154 -6.48 18.06 -12.80
N ASN A 155 -5.32 17.42 -12.94
CA ASN A 155 -4.99 16.59 -14.10
C ASN A 155 -4.62 15.15 -13.74
N GLU A 156 -4.69 14.78 -12.47
CA GLU A 156 -4.38 13.44 -11.97
C GLU A 156 -5.35 13.03 -10.87
N VAL A 157 -5.79 11.77 -10.91
CA VAL A 157 -6.54 11.12 -9.83
C VAL A 157 -5.69 10.00 -9.25
N ILE A 158 -5.61 9.95 -7.92
CA ILE A 158 -4.92 8.90 -7.17
C ILE A 158 -5.96 8.01 -6.48
N LEU A 159 -6.09 6.76 -6.89
CA LEU A 159 -6.89 5.76 -6.18
C LEU A 159 -6.07 5.22 -5.01
N SER A 160 -6.66 5.28 -3.82
CA SER A 160 -6.04 4.96 -2.53
C SER A 160 -7.14 4.47 -1.56
N GLY A 161 -6.82 4.43 -0.27
CA GLY A 161 -7.72 4.11 0.83
C GLY A 161 -7.00 3.24 1.84
N GLY A 162 -7.66 2.15 2.23
CA GLY A 162 -6.95 0.97 2.72
C GLY A 162 -6.15 0.37 1.56
N ASP A 163 -6.83 -0.28 0.62
CA ASP A 163 -6.24 -0.68 -0.66
C ASP A 163 -7.25 -0.61 -1.81
N PRO A 164 -7.04 0.22 -2.85
CA PRO A 164 -7.99 0.41 -3.93
C PRO A 164 -8.19 -0.86 -4.79
N LEU A 165 -7.19 -1.74 -4.89
CA LEU A 165 -7.30 -2.98 -5.65
C LEU A 165 -8.12 -4.06 -4.91
N MET A 166 -8.56 -3.80 -3.67
CA MET A 166 -9.60 -4.61 -3.03
C MET A 166 -10.98 -4.43 -3.68
N ALA A 167 -11.16 -3.39 -4.50
CA ALA A 167 -12.34 -3.26 -5.34
C ALA A 167 -12.37 -4.36 -6.40
N ASN A 168 -13.58 -4.84 -6.72
CA ASN A 168 -13.76 -5.72 -7.87
C ASN A 168 -13.56 -4.94 -9.18
N ASP A 169 -13.37 -5.68 -10.26
CA ASP A 169 -13.08 -5.08 -11.57
C ASP A 169 -14.24 -4.21 -12.05
N ASP A 170 -15.51 -4.61 -11.83
CA ASP A 170 -16.68 -3.78 -12.15
C ASP A 170 -16.64 -2.38 -11.52
N GLN A 171 -16.27 -2.27 -10.24
CA GLN A 171 -16.17 -0.99 -9.55
C GLN A 171 -15.01 -0.16 -10.12
N LEU A 172 -13.84 -0.77 -10.32
CA LEU A 172 -12.69 -0.08 -10.91
C LEU A 172 -13.00 0.41 -12.32
N PHE A 173 -13.64 -0.41 -13.15
CA PHE A 173 -13.93 -0.09 -14.54
C PHE A 173 -14.92 1.08 -14.64
N LYS A 174 -15.94 1.12 -13.77
CA LYS A 174 -16.86 2.26 -13.68
C LYS A 174 -16.15 3.57 -13.34
N VAL A 175 -15.22 3.52 -12.38
CA VAL A 175 -14.42 4.70 -11.99
C VAL A 175 -13.52 5.12 -13.15
N ILE A 176 -12.76 4.20 -13.74
CA ILE A 176 -11.85 4.50 -14.85
C ILE A 176 -12.62 5.11 -16.03
N THR A 177 -13.75 4.53 -16.43
CA THR A 177 -14.59 5.06 -17.52
C THR A 177 -15.11 6.48 -17.23
N ALA A 178 -15.51 6.77 -15.99
CA ALA A 178 -15.95 8.11 -15.61
C ALA A 178 -14.80 9.13 -15.68
N LEU A 179 -13.59 8.75 -15.23
CA LEU A 179 -12.41 9.61 -15.29
C LEU A 179 -11.93 9.84 -16.74
N GLU A 180 -12.04 8.83 -17.61
CA GLU A 180 -11.74 8.95 -19.03
C GLU A 180 -12.60 9.99 -19.74
N ALA A 181 -13.82 10.25 -19.27
CA ALA A 181 -14.67 11.29 -19.85
C ALA A 181 -14.19 12.72 -19.57
N LEU A 182 -13.21 12.92 -18.67
CA LEU A 182 -12.75 14.25 -18.23
C LEU A 182 -11.49 14.72 -18.96
N PRO A 183 -11.58 15.53 -20.02
CA PRO A 183 -10.48 15.78 -20.95
C PRO A 183 -9.22 16.38 -20.30
N GLN A 184 -9.34 17.12 -19.19
CA GLN A 184 -8.18 17.67 -18.48
C GLN A 184 -7.33 16.61 -17.76
N LEU A 185 -7.92 15.45 -17.42
CA LEU A 185 -7.18 14.38 -16.76
C LEU A 185 -6.19 13.75 -17.72
N LYS A 186 -4.95 13.64 -17.26
CA LYS A 186 -3.82 13.03 -17.98
C LYS A 186 -3.41 11.70 -17.37
N ARG A 187 -3.60 11.53 -16.06
CA ARG A 187 -3.02 10.42 -15.30
C ARG A 187 -4.01 9.80 -14.33
N LEU A 188 -3.93 8.48 -14.23
CA LEU A 188 -4.53 7.68 -13.17
C LEU A 188 -3.40 7.00 -12.40
N ARG A 189 -3.30 7.29 -11.11
CA ARG A 189 -2.35 6.63 -10.22
C ARG A 189 -3.09 5.73 -9.25
N ILE A 190 -2.56 4.54 -9.01
CA ILE A 190 -3.12 3.54 -8.09
C ILE A 190 -2.06 3.27 -7.03
N HIS A 191 -2.36 3.53 -5.77
CA HIS A 191 -1.50 3.17 -4.63
C HIS A 191 -2.02 1.88 -4.02
N SER A 192 -1.28 0.77 -4.12
CA SER A 192 -1.77 -0.52 -3.64
C SER A 192 -0.64 -1.37 -3.09
N ARG A 193 -0.85 -1.94 -1.90
CA ARG A 193 0.02 -2.97 -1.33
C ARG A 193 -0.43 -4.37 -1.77
N LEU A 194 -1.65 -4.51 -2.29
CA LEU A 194 -2.23 -5.77 -2.69
C LEU A 194 -1.37 -6.60 -3.65
N PRO A 195 -0.66 -6.03 -4.65
CA PRO A 195 0.24 -6.81 -5.50
C PRO A 195 1.32 -7.53 -4.70
N VAL A 196 1.87 -6.87 -3.67
CA VAL A 196 2.95 -7.40 -2.84
C VAL A 196 2.47 -8.58 -2.00
N VAL A 197 1.23 -8.53 -1.50
CA VAL A 197 0.70 -9.55 -0.59
C VAL A 197 -0.25 -10.54 -1.26
N LEU A 198 -0.66 -10.27 -2.49
CA LEU A 198 -1.59 -11.08 -3.26
C LEU A 198 -1.35 -10.85 -4.76
N PRO A 199 -0.22 -11.33 -5.34
CA PRO A 199 0.14 -11.05 -6.72
C PRO A 199 -0.90 -11.48 -7.75
N SER A 200 -1.73 -12.47 -7.42
CA SER A 200 -2.84 -12.95 -8.27
C SER A 200 -3.90 -11.88 -8.56
N ARG A 201 -3.93 -10.77 -7.79
CA ARG A 201 -4.80 -9.62 -8.08
C ARG A 201 -4.41 -8.89 -9.36
N LEU A 202 -3.14 -8.98 -9.76
CA LEU A 202 -2.63 -8.44 -11.02
C LEU A 202 -3.11 -9.30 -12.20
N THR A 203 -4.41 -9.24 -12.49
CA THR A 203 -5.05 -10.00 -13.57
C THR A 203 -4.76 -9.39 -14.94
N GLU A 204 -4.79 -10.24 -15.98
CA GLU A 204 -4.70 -9.81 -17.39
C GLU A 204 -5.85 -8.88 -17.76
N GLU A 205 -7.08 -9.18 -17.30
CA GLU A 205 -8.27 -8.39 -17.59
C GLU A 205 -8.13 -6.94 -17.11
N LEU A 206 -7.67 -6.75 -15.86
CA LEU A 206 -7.43 -5.43 -15.32
C LEU A 206 -6.29 -4.71 -16.05
N ALA A 207 -5.20 -5.42 -16.37
CA ALA A 207 -4.07 -4.85 -17.11
C ALA A 207 -4.51 -4.33 -18.49
N ARG A 208 -5.27 -5.14 -19.26
CA ARG A 208 -5.82 -4.73 -20.56
C ARG A 208 -6.77 -3.55 -20.43
N ARG A 209 -7.62 -3.52 -19.39
CA ARG A 209 -8.53 -2.38 -19.18
C ARG A 209 -7.76 -1.08 -18.93
N LEU A 210 -6.67 -1.13 -18.18
CA LEU A 210 -5.81 0.03 -17.93
C LEU A 210 -5.04 0.43 -19.20
N GLN A 211 -4.56 -0.54 -19.99
CA GLN A 211 -3.83 -0.29 -21.23
C GLN A 211 -4.65 0.48 -22.28
N VAL A 212 -5.93 0.13 -22.44
CA VAL A 212 -6.81 0.81 -23.42
C VAL A 212 -7.30 2.17 -22.94
N SER A 213 -6.97 2.56 -21.70
CA SER A 213 -7.31 3.88 -21.19
C SER A 213 -6.52 4.96 -21.91
N ARG A 214 -7.16 6.12 -22.16
CA ARG A 214 -6.42 7.30 -22.60
C ARG A 214 -5.58 7.93 -21.48
N LEU A 215 -5.82 7.54 -20.22
CA LEU A 215 -5.08 8.04 -19.07
C LEU A 215 -3.78 7.26 -18.93
N GLN A 216 -2.67 7.97 -18.73
CA GLN A 216 -1.41 7.33 -18.37
C GLN A 216 -1.58 6.67 -17.00
N THR A 217 -1.40 5.35 -16.94
CA THR A 217 -1.59 4.59 -15.71
C THR A 217 -0.27 4.40 -14.98
N ILE A 218 -0.29 4.69 -13.69
CA ILE A 218 0.83 4.47 -12.76
C ILE A 218 0.35 3.58 -11.62
N LEU A 219 1.03 2.47 -11.38
CA LEU A 219 0.85 1.65 -10.19
C LEU A 219 2.02 1.90 -9.23
N VAL A 220 1.72 2.41 -8.05
CA VAL A 220 2.67 2.53 -6.94
C VAL A 220 2.43 1.37 -5.99
N ILE A 221 3.32 0.38 -6.00
CA ILE A 221 3.32 -0.71 -5.04
C ILE A 221 3.96 -0.27 -3.72
N HIS A 222 3.75 -1.05 -2.66
CA HIS A 222 4.31 -0.77 -1.35
C HIS A 222 5.04 -1.99 -0.77
N ALA A 223 6.32 -2.11 -1.12
CA ALA A 223 7.25 -3.11 -0.60
C ALA A 223 8.28 -2.44 0.32
N ASN A 224 8.64 -3.09 1.44
CA ASN A 224 9.63 -2.57 2.40
C ASN A 224 10.89 -3.41 2.53
N HIS A 225 10.88 -4.66 2.08
CA HIS A 225 11.99 -5.59 2.24
C HIS A 225 12.20 -6.43 0.97
N PRO A 226 13.45 -6.76 0.56
CA PRO A 226 13.71 -7.53 -0.66
C PRO A 226 12.99 -8.88 -0.69
N HIS A 227 12.76 -9.52 0.47
CA HIS A 227 12.00 -10.78 0.57
C HIS A 227 10.54 -10.67 0.08
N GLU A 228 9.98 -9.46 0.03
CA GLU A 228 8.63 -9.23 -0.50
C GLU A 228 8.61 -9.30 -2.04
N VAL A 229 9.76 -9.11 -2.70
CA VAL A 229 9.90 -9.08 -4.17
C VAL A 229 10.25 -10.47 -4.71
N THR A 230 9.32 -11.40 -4.52
CA THR A 230 9.46 -12.80 -4.95
C THR A 230 9.44 -12.96 -6.46
N ASN A 231 9.86 -14.12 -6.96
CA ASN A 231 9.73 -14.46 -8.39
C ASN A 231 8.27 -14.43 -8.88
N THR A 232 7.30 -14.79 -8.03
CA THR A 232 5.87 -14.71 -8.33
C THR A 232 5.44 -13.26 -8.56
N LEU A 233 5.87 -12.36 -7.67
CA LEU A 233 5.60 -10.93 -7.81
C LEU A 233 6.33 -10.32 -9.02
N LYS A 234 7.62 -10.62 -9.19
CA LYS A 234 8.43 -10.20 -10.36
C LYS A 234 7.74 -10.57 -11.67
N GLY A 235 7.28 -11.82 -11.79
CA GLY A 235 6.57 -12.30 -12.99
C GLY A 235 5.25 -11.58 -13.24
N ALA A 236 4.47 -11.28 -12.19
CA ALA A 236 3.21 -10.56 -12.32
C ALA A 236 3.39 -9.09 -12.74
N LEU A 237 4.35 -8.40 -12.11
CA LEU A 237 4.70 -7.01 -12.43
C LEU A 237 5.32 -6.89 -13.83
N ALA A 238 6.19 -7.82 -14.22
CA ALA A 238 6.78 -7.82 -15.55
C ALA A 238 5.71 -7.94 -16.66
N ARG A 239 4.66 -8.75 -16.45
CA ARG A 239 3.51 -8.79 -17.38
C ARG A 239 2.76 -7.45 -17.40
N TRP A 240 2.48 -6.87 -16.24
CA TRP A 240 1.81 -5.57 -16.16
C TRP A 240 2.60 -4.44 -16.82
N ALA A 241 3.94 -4.46 -16.73
CA ALA A 241 4.80 -3.50 -17.42
C ALA A 241 4.67 -3.57 -18.96
N GLN A 242 4.31 -4.74 -19.52
CA GLN A 242 4.06 -4.89 -20.97
C GLN A 242 2.76 -4.21 -21.44
N HIS A 243 1.92 -3.77 -20.52
CA HIS A 243 0.67 -3.04 -20.79
C HIS A 243 0.85 -1.52 -20.65
N ASP A 244 2.07 -1.01 -20.79
CA ASP A 244 2.42 0.42 -20.70
C ASP A 244 2.07 1.05 -19.33
N ILE A 245 1.98 0.23 -18.28
CA ILE A 245 1.74 0.68 -16.91
C ILE A 245 3.09 1.05 -16.29
N THR A 246 3.23 2.30 -15.84
CA THR A 246 4.43 2.72 -15.08
C THR A 246 4.38 2.13 -13.69
N LEU A 247 5.41 1.39 -13.29
CA LEU A 247 5.49 0.76 -11.98
C LEU A 247 6.49 1.48 -11.07
N LEU A 248 6.02 1.92 -9.92
CA LEU A 248 6.80 2.60 -8.90
C LEU A 248 6.67 1.87 -7.56
N ASN A 249 7.64 2.04 -6.66
CA ASN A 249 7.55 1.56 -5.29
C ASN A 249 7.71 2.70 -4.29
N GLN A 250 6.83 2.76 -3.31
CA GLN A 250 7.06 3.53 -2.10
C GLN A 250 7.37 2.57 -0.93
N SER A 251 8.39 2.87 -0.16
CA SER A 251 8.73 2.17 1.09
C SER A 251 8.56 3.12 2.26
N VAL A 252 8.42 2.57 3.47
CA VAL A 252 8.58 3.31 4.72
C VAL A 252 9.86 2.81 5.39
N LEU A 253 10.65 3.72 5.94
CA LEU A 253 11.84 3.40 6.71
C LEU A 253 11.41 2.95 8.12
N LEU A 254 11.73 1.70 8.46
CA LEU A 254 11.18 0.99 9.61
C LEU A 254 12.28 0.27 10.38
N ALA A 255 12.39 0.55 11.68
CA ALA A 255 13.39 -0.06 12.56
C ALA A 255 13.21 -1.58 12.62
N GLY A 256 14.31 -2.32 12.47
CA GLY A 256 14.32 -3.79 12.46
C GLY A 256 13.74 -4.43 11.19
N VAL A 257 13.32 -3.65 10.20
CA VAL A 257 12.79 -4.16 8.92
C VAL A 257 13.76 -3.81 7.79
N ASN A 258 14.01 -2.52 7.56
CA ASN A 258 14.80 -2.05 6.43
C ASN A 258 15.71 -0.86 6.78
N ASP A 259 16.10 -0.77 8.04
CA ASP A 259 16.95 0.29 8.60
C ASP A 259 18.46 0.08 8.37
N SER A 260 18.80 -0.56 7.25
CA SER A 260 20.15 -0.81 6.80
C SER A 260 20.32 -0.46 5.31
N ALA A 261 21.48 0.09 4.95
CA ALA A 261 21.76 0.46 3.57
C ALA A 261 21.88 -0.77 2.65
N ASP A 262 22.36 -1.90 3.17
CA ASP A 262 22.40 -3.18 2.45
C ASP A 262 20.97 -3.64 2.09
N THR A 263 20.07 -3.71 3.08
CA THR A 263 18.68 -4.12 2.86
C THR A 263 17.93 -3.22 1.88
N LEU A 264 18.14 -1.90 1.98
CA LEU A 264 17.51 -0.93 1.07
C LEU A 264 18.10 -0.99 -0.35
N ALA A 265 19.39 -1.29 -0.48
CA ALA A 265 20.04 -1.51 -1.76
C ALA A 265 19.51 -2.79 -2.43
N ASP A 266 19.46 -3.89 -1.68
CA ASP A 266 18.90 -5.16 -2.16
C ASP A 266 17.42 -5.02 -2.56
N LEU A 267 16.63 -4.24 -1.82
CA LEU A 267 15.26 -3.92 -2.21
C LEU A 267 15.21 -3.18 -3.54
N SER A 268 16.06 -2.18 -3.73
CA SER A 268 16.07 -1.33 -4.93
C SER A 268 16.44 -2.14 -6.18
N GLU A 269 17.44 -3.01 -6.08
CA GLU A 269 17.82 -3.94 -7.15
C GLU A 269 16.69 -4.95 -7.45
N ALA A 270 16.11 -5.56 -6.40
CA ALA A 270 15.03 -6.52 -6.58
C ALA A 270 13.77 -5.89 -7.22
N LEU A 271 13.46 -4.64 -6.89
CA LEU A 271 12.39 -3.85 -7.52
C LEU A 271 12.69 -3.61 -9.00
N PHE A 272 13.92 -3.22 -9.34
CA PHE A 272 14.29 -2.95 -10.72
C PHE A 272 14.26 -4.19 -11.60
N ASP A 273 14.68 -5.34 -11.08
CA ASP A 273 14.48 -6.66 -11.71
C ASP A 273 12.99 -6.90 -12.03
N ALA A 274 12.09 -6.44 -11.16
CA ALA A 274 10.65 -6.54 -11.30
C ALA A 274 10.03 -5.46 -12.22
N LYS A 275 10.86 -4.64 -12.88
CA LYS A 275 10.45 -3.46 -13.68
C LYS A 275 9.79 -2.35 -12.87
N VAL A 276 10.09 -2.28 -11.58
CA VAL A 276 9.59 -1.26 -10.66
C VAL A 276 10.70 -0.27 -10.31
N ILE A 277 10.40 1.02 -10.42
CA ILE A 277 11.36 2.07 -10.03
C ILE A 277 11.18 2.38 -8.53
N PRO A 278 12.25 2.34 -7.73
CA PRO A 278 12.20 2.80 -6.33
C PRO A 278 11.94 4.32 -6.32
N TYR A 279 10.77 4.73 -5.81
CA TYR A 279 10.27 6.09 -5.96
C TYR A 279 10.44 6.91 -4.68
N TYR A 280 9.82 6.47 -3.58
CA TYR A 280 9.95 7.14 -2.28
C TYR A 280 10.41 6.18 -1.20
N LEU A 281 11.28 6.68 -0.34
CA LEU A 281 11.55 6.13 0.98
C LEU A 281 10.95 7.12 1.98
N HIS A 282 9.78 6.78 2.51
CA HIS A 282 9.09 7.60 3.48
C HIS A 282 9.72 7.43 4.85
N GLN A 283 9.97 8.55 5.52
CA GLN A 283 10.10 8.56 6.95
C GLN A 283 8.77 8.14 7.58
N LEU A 284 8.83 7.43 8.71
CA LEU A 284 7.63 6.97 9.39
C LEU A 284 6.74 8.14 9.82
N ASP A 285 5.48 8.14 9.38
CA ASP A 285 4.46 9.04 9.89
C ASP A 285 4.19 8.69 11.36
N LYS A 286 4.16 9.69 12.24
CA LYS A 286 4.08 9.49 13.69
C LYS A 286 2.66 9.09 14.12
N VAL A 287 2.23 7.90 13.74
CA VAL A 287 0.93 7.34 14.09
C VAL A 287 0.98 6.60 15.42
N ALA A 288 0.01 6.84 16.30
CA ALA A 288 -0.11 6.16 17.58
C ALA A 288 -0.09 4.63 17.41
N GLY A 289 0.76 3.95 18.17
CA GLY A 289 0.99 2.50 18.11
C GLY A 289 2.11 2.04 17.16
N ALA A 290 2.84 2.95 16.50
CA ALA A 290 3.95 2.60 15.60
C ALA A 290 5.32 3.16 16.03
N SER A 291 5.43 3.74 17.23
CA SER A 291 6.62 4.45 17.74
C SER A 291 7.92 3.64 17.71
N HIS A 292 7.82 2.32 17.90
CA HIS A 292 8.96 1.39 17.90
C HIS A 292 9.58 1.18 16.51
N PHE A 293 8.90 1.57 15.42
CA PHE A 293 9.48 1.57 14.08
C PHE A 293 10.27 2.85 13.75
N ALA A 294 10.18 3.88 14.60
CA ALA A 294 10.70 5.20 14.27
C ALA A 294 12.23 5.23 14.23
N ILE A 295 12.77 5.88 13.20
CA ILE A 295 14.20 6.11 12.99
C ILE A 295 14.44 7.62 12.99
N SER A 296 15.58 8.07 13.51
CA SER A 296 15.89 9.51 13.54
C SER A 296 16.18 10.05 12.15
N ASP A 297 16.00 11.35 11.94
CA ASP A 297 16.26 11.98 10.63
C ASP A 297 17.76 11.95 10.29
N GLU A 298 18.63 12.06 11.29
CA GLU A 298 20.07 11.91 11.14
C GLU A 298 20.39 10.53 10.57
N ARG A 299 19.84 9.48 11.18
CA ARG A 299 20.04 8.11 10.72
C ARG A 299 19.45 7.86 9.33
N ALA A 300 18.28 8.44 9.03
CA ALA A 300 17.67 8.33 7.70
C ALA A 300 18.56 8.97 6.62
N ARG A 301 19.14 10.15 6.88
CA ARG A 301 20.08 10.82 5.96
C ARG A 301 21.39 10.05 5.78
N GLU A 302 21.91 9.45 6.86
CA GLU A 302 23.08 8.57 6.76
C GLU A 302 22.81 7.38 5.84
N LEU A 303 21.66 6.73 5.98
CA LEU A 303 21.27 5.60 5.14
C LEU A 303 21.12 6.02 3.67
N GLU A 304 20.49 7.16 3.41
CA GLU A 304 20.33 7.69 2.05
C GLU A 304 21.69 8.07 1.42
N GLN A 305 22.62 8.64 2.19
CA GLN A 305 23.99 8.85 1.73
C GLN A 305 24.71 7.54 1.37
N GLN A 306 24.56 6.50 2.19
CA GLN A 306 25.13 5.18 1.92
C GLN A 306 24.52 4.55 0.66
N LEU A 307 23.21 4.71 0.44
CA LEU A 307 22.54 4.25 -0.78
C LEU A 307 23.08 4.93 -2.03
N ARG A 308 23.26 6.26 -2.01
CA ARG A 308 23.87 6.99 -3.14
C ARG A 308 25.28 6.52 -3.48
N ALA A 309 26.03 6.03 -2.50
CA ALA A 309 27.37 5.49 -2.74
C ALA A 309 27.35 4.06 -3.30
N ARG A 310 26.26 3.31 -3.09
CA ARG A 310 26.13 1.89 -3.45
C ARG A 310 25.39 1.66 -4.77
N LEU A 311 24.40 2.49 -5.06
CA LEU A 311 23.46 2.30 -6.17
C LEU A 311 23.67 3.34 -7.28
N PRO A 312 23.33 2.99 -8.54
CA PRO A 312 23.14 4.00 -9.56
C PRO A 312 21.96 4.93 -9.18
N GLY A 313 22.05 6.21 -9.56
CA GLY A 313 21.12 7.24 -9.08
C GLY A 313 19.63 6.98 -9.38
N PHE A 314 19.29 6.26 -10.45
CA PHE A 314 17.91 5.90 -10.77
C PHE A 314 17.32 4.80 -9.87
N LEU A 315 18.16 4.13 -9.08
CA LEU A 315 17.77 3.16 -8.06
C LEU A 315 17.73 3.76 -6.64
N VAL A 316 18.14 5.01 -6.47
CA VAL A 316 18.07 5.68 -5.17
C VAL A 316 16.68 6.29 -4.99
N PRO A 317 15.83 5.78 -4.08
CA PRO A 317 14.54 6.40 -3.81
C PRO A 317 14.73 7.77 -3.16
N LYS A 318 13.75 8.66 -3.35
CA LYS A 318 13.77 9.97 -2.68
C LYS A 318 13.38 9.79 -1.21
N LEU A 319 14.26 10.18 -0.28
CA LEU A 319 13.95 10.23 1.14
C LEU A 319 13.02 11.42 1.41
N VAL A 320 11.81 11.14 1.93
CA VAL A 320 10.77 12.16 2.13
C VAL A 320 9.99 11.97 3.42
N ARG A 321 9.36 13.04 3.89
CA ARG A 321 8.34 13.06 4.94
C ARG A 321 7.06 13.68 4.40
N GLU A 322 5.92 13.14 4.81
CA GLU A 322 4.63 13.82 4.61
C GLU A 322 4.39 14.76 5.80
N ILE A 323 4.01 16.00 5.51
CA ILE A 323 3.70 17.02 6.52
C ILE A 323 2.33 17.59 6.14
N ALA A 324 1.38 17.60 7.07
CA ALA A 324 0.05 18.13 6.84
C ALA A 324 0.13 19.60 6.40
N GLY A 325 -0.68 19.98 5.41
CA GLY A 325 -0.73 21.34 4.87
C GLY A 325 0.37 21.69 3.86
N GLU A 326 1.43 20.90 3.73
CA GLU A 326 2.49 21.17 2.75
C GLU A 326 2.07 20.89 1.30
N ALA A 327 2.57 21.70 0.37
CA ALA A 327 2.20 21.62 -1.05
C ALA A 327 2.78 20.38 -1.77
N SER A 328 3.70 19.67 -1.12
CA SER A 328 4.31 18.44 -1.60
C SER A 328 4.93 17.66 -0.43
N LYS A 329 5.25 16.38 -0.68
CA LYS A 329 6.15 15.61 0.19
C LYS A 329 7.45 16.39 0.39
N THR A 330 7.88 16.50 1.64
CA THR A 330 9.06 17.27 2.05
C THR A 330 10.30 16.38 1.98
N PRO A 331 11.30 16.67 1.12
CA PRO A 331 12.58 15.98 1.14
C PRO A 331 13.30 16.21 2.48
N LEU A 332 14.00 15.19 3.00
CA LEU A 332 14.74 15.28 4.26
C LEU A 332 16.21 15.61 4.10
#